data_AF-A0A7S2WW29-F1
#
_entry.id   AF-A0A7S2WW29-F1
#
_cell.length_a   1.000
_cell.length_b   1.000
_cell.length_c   1.000
_cell.angle_alpha   90.00
_cell.angle_beta   90.00
_cell.angle_gamma   90.00
#
_symmetry.space_group_name_H-M   'P 1'
#
loop_
_entity.id
_entity.type
_entity.pdbx_description
1 polymer ?
#
loop_
_entity_poly.entity_id
_entity_poly.type
_entity_poly.pdbx_seq_one_letter_code
_entity_poly.pdbx_strand_id
1 'polypeptide(L)'
;MFPNSTRGKSLGSTVNQGQRGALIAAGEHKGYGLALFSEIFAAVASGGQTIAPHHEKPPAILNSMMVMVFDPVRTSGASSMEPVYDELSKLVEYVQGSPHRTQEDPLDEGVLYPGQRSQCTFDDRSEEGGFYLDMGTWSSLQEVGAEVGVSAEAFARCVEKVER
;
A
#
# COMPACT_ATOMS: atom_id res chain seq x y z
N MET A 1 21.56 -0.69 -35.62
CA MET A 1 21.00 -0.06 -36.83
C MET A 1 19.56 -0.53 -36.98
N PHE A 2 18.62 0.23 -36.43
CA PHE A 2 17.20 0.24 -36.78
C PHE A 2 16.74 1.71 -36.60
N PRO A 3 15.85 2.22 -37.47
CA PRO A 3 16.02 3.55 -38.05
C PRO A 3 15.24 4.64 -37.32
N ASN A 4 15.77 5.86 -37.40
CA ASN A 4 15.05 7.11 -37.16
C ASN A 4 13.87 7.22 -38.13
N SER A 5 12.64 7.34 -37.60
CA SER A 5 11.45 7.71 -38.37
C SER A 5 10.86 9.02 -37.82
N THR A 6 11.18 10.08 -38.54
CA THR A 6 10.50 11.37 -38.75
C THR A 6 9.32 11.82 -37.87
N ARG A 7 9.48 13.06 -37.39
CA ARG A 7 8.48 14.00 -36.85
C ARG A 7 7.14 13.99 -37.61
N GLY A 8 6.05 13.88 -36.87
CA GLY A 8 4.77 14.53 -37.18
C GLY A 8 4.41 15.51 -36.06
N LYS A 9 4.30 16.80 -36.36
CA LYS A 9 3.71 17.80 -35.47
C LYS A 9 2.21 17.88 -35.76
N SER A 10 1.36 17.72 -34.76
CA SER A 10 0.02 18.35 -34.72
C SER A 10 -0.21 18.96 -33.33
N LEU A 11 -0.59 20.23 -33.33
CA LEU A 11 -0.89 21.07 -32.18
C LEU A 11 -2.04 20.52 -31.32
N GLY A 12 -1.93 20.66 -29.99
CA GLY A 12 -3.06 20.56 -29.06
C GLY A 12 -2.62 20.41 -27.59
N SER A 13 -2.79 21.48 -26.81
CA SER A 13 -2.76 21.57 -25.33
C SER A 13 -1.54 21.06 -24.54
N THR A 14 -0.84 22.05 -23.99
CA THR A 14 0.06 22.07 -22.82
C THR A 14 -0.31 21.14 -21.65
N VAL A 15 0.52 20.12 -21.41
CA VAL A 15 1.14 19.81 -20.10
C VAL A 15 2.54 19.30 -20.43
N ASN A 16 3.56 19.85 -19.78
CA ASN A 16 4.92 19.30 -19.82
C ASN A 16 4.88 17.88 -19.24
N GLN A 17 4.66 16.87 -20.08
CA GLN A 17 4.93 15.47 -19.74
C GLN A 17 6.44 15.30 -19.70
N GLY A 18 7.07 15.90 -18.67
CA GLY A 18 8.47 15.67 -18.36
C GLY A 18 8.69 14.17 -18.29
N GLN A 19 9.80 13.69 -18.84
CA GLN A 19 10.14 12.27 -18.83
C GLN A 19 9.98 11.73 -17.41
N ARG A 20 8.88 11.02 -17.15
CA ARG A 20 8.64 10.43 -15.84
C ARG A 20 9.64 9.29 -15.67
N GLY A 21 10.29 9.23 -14.51
CA GLY A 21 11.07 8.06 -14.12
C GLY A 21 10.18 6.81 -14.01
N ALA A 22 10.81 5.67 -13.76
CA ALA A 22 10.12 4.41 -13.48
C ALA A 22 10.46 3.92 -12.07
N LEU A 23 9.46 3.37 -11.37
CA LEU A 23 9.71 2.62 -10.15
C LEU A 23 10.48 1.34 -10.49
N ILE A 24 11.41 0.95 -9.62
CA ILE A 24 12.16 -0.30 -9.75
C ILE A 24 11.54 -1.39 -8.88
N ALA A 25 11.70 -2.64 -9.31
CA ALA A 25 11.25 -3.78 -8.53
C ALA A 25 12.16 -4.04 -7.32
N ALA A 26 11.57 -4.30 -6.15
CA ALA A 26 12.30 -4.63 -4.94
C ALA A 26 13.01 -5.99 -5.09
N GLY A 27 14.32 -6.06 -4.83
CA GLY A 27 15.07 -7.30 -5.05
C GLY A 27 15.13 -7.74 -6.52
N GLU A 28 15.14 -6.76 -7.44
CA GLU A 28 15.39 -6.94 -8.87
C GLU A 28 14.44 -7.95 -9.54
N HIS A 29 14.99 -9.00 -10.15
CA HIS A 29 14.26 -10.03 -10.88
C HIS A 29 13.26 -10.79 -10.00
N LYS A 30 13.50 -10.90 -8.69
CA LYS A 30 12.54 -11.51 -7.76
C LYS A 30 11.32 -10.61 -7.53
N GLY A 31 11.53 -9.31 -7.36
CA GLY A 31 10.44 -8.34 -7.26
C GLY A 31 9.65 -8.24 -8.55
N TYR A 32 10.32 -8.29 -9.70
CA TYR A 32 9.65 -8.31 -11.00
C TYR A 32 8.79 -9.57 -11.15
N GLY A 33 9.33 -10.74 -10.78
CA GLY A 33 8.57 -12.00 -10.76
C GLY A 33 7.32 -11.92 -9.88
N LEU A 34 7.44 -11.31 -8.69
CA LEU A 34 6.30 -11.10 -7.80
C LEU A 34 5.26 -10.13 -8.37
N ALA A 35 5.70 -9.04 -9.01
CA ALA A 35 4.80 -8.10 -9.67
C ALA A 35 4.04 -8.74 -10.83
N LEU A 36 4.72 -9.57 -11.64
CA LEU A 36 4.10 -10.34 -12.72
C LEU A 36 3.12 -11.39 -12.19
N PHE A 37 3.48 -12.07 -11.10
CA PHE A 37 2.59 -13.02 -10.43
C PHE A 37 1.31 -12.34 -9.96
N SER A 38 1.43 -11.18 -9.31
CA SER A 38 0.27 -10.36 -8.92
C SER A 38 -0.59 -10.05 -10.13
N GLU A 39 -0.02 -9.60 -11.26
CA GLU A 39 -0.77 -9.29 -12.47
C GLU A 39 -1.56 -10.49 -13.03
N ILE A 40 -0.94 -11.67 -13.03
CA ILE A 40 -1.57 -12.91 -13.52
C ILE A 40 -2.80 -13.26 -12.66
N PHE A 41 -2.67 -13.23 -11.33
CA PHE A 41 -3.79 -13.59 -10.45
C PHE A 41 -4.84 -12.48 -10.35
N ALA A 42 -4.38 -11.25 -10.19
CA ALA A 42 -5.20 -10.07 -10.01
C ALA A 42 -6.03 -9.78 -11.24
N ALA A 43 -5.47 -9.84 -12.45
CA ALA A 43 -6.16 -9.50 -13.69
C ALA A 43 -6.50 -10.74 -14.53
N VAL A 44 -5.52 -11.54 -14.94
CA VAL A 44 -5.79 -12.63 -15.91
C VAL A 44 -6.73 -13.69 -15.32
N ALA A 45 -6.45 -14.17 -14.11
CA ALA A 45 -7.22 -15.24 -13.48
C ALA A 45 -8.59 -14.76 -12.95
N SER A 46 -8.69 -13.49 -12.52
CA SER A 46 -9.95 -12.92 -12.06
C SER A 46 -10.87 -12.46 -13.21
N GLY A 47 -10.35 -12.36 -14.44
CA GLY A 47 -11.06 -11.80 -15.60
C GLY A 47 -10.97 -10.27 -15.74
N GLY A 48 -10.08 -9.63 -14.99
CA GLY A 48 -9.76 -8.22 -15.10
C GLY A 48 -8.86 -7.86 -16.31
N GLN A 49 -8.50 -6.58 -16.38
CA GLN A 49 -7.62 -6.05 -17.44
C GLN A 49 -6.18 -5.97 -16.95
N THR A 50 -5.24 -6.34 -17.83
CA THR A 50 -3.81 -6.23 -17.50
C THR A 50 -3.28 -4.85 -17.82
N ILE A 51 -2.09 -4.52 -17.30
CA ILE A 51 -1.33 -3.30 -17.62
C ILE A 51 -0.78 -3.27 -19.05
N ALA A 52 -0.98 -4.34 -19.82
CA ALA A 52 -0.47 -4.48 -21.18
C ALA A 52 -1.05 -3.40 -22.11
N PRO A 53 -0.27 -2.87 -23.07
CA PRO A 53 -0.62 -1.65 -23.81
C PRO A 53 -1.81 -1.80 -24.78
N HIS A 54 -2.33 -3.02 -24.97
CA HIS A 54 -3.52 -3.25 -25.80
C HIS A 54 -4.82 -2.91 -25.06
N HIS A 55 -4.79 -2.75 -23.73
CA HIS A 55 -5.89 -2.20 -22.95
C HIS A 55 -5.81 -0.67 -22.93
N GLU A 56 -6.96 0.00 -23.11
CA GLU A 56 -7.05 1.44 -22.92
C GLU A 56 -6.81 1.81 -21.45
N LYS A 57 -6.08 2.90 -21.22
CA LYS A 57 -5.83 3.43 -19.88
C LYS A 57 -6.83 4.54 -19.59
N PRO A 58 -7.93 4.27 -18.87
CA PRO A 58 -8.88 5.32 -18.52
C PRO A 58 -8.23 6.34 -17.58
N PRO A 59 -8.79 7.56 -17.44
CA PRO A 59 -8.37 8.53 -16.44
C PRO A 59 -8.84 8.12 -15.03
N ALA A 60 -8.58 6.88 -14.64
CA ALA A 60 -8.99 6.27 -13.38
C ALA A 60 -7.97 5.21 -12.93
N ILE A 61 -7.92 4.95 -11.63
CA ILE A 61 -7.16 3.83 -11.07
C ILE A 61 -8.11 2.64 -10.99
N LEU A 62 -7.90 1.65 -11.87
CA LEU A 62 -8.63 0.39 -11.84
C LEU A 62 -7.80 -0.67 -11.12
N ASN A 63 -8.44 -1.42 -10.22
CA ASN A 63 -7.81 -2.53 -9.54
C ASN A 63 -8.60 -3.81 -9.81
N SER A 64 -7.88 -4.86 -10.17
CA SER A 64 -8.43 -6.23 -10.23
C SER A 64 -7.81 -7.01 -9.08
N MET A 65 -8.57 -7.88 -8.42
CA MET A 65 -8.08 -8.57 -7.21
C MET A 65 -8.60 -10.01 -7.19
N MET A 66 -7.69 -10.95 -6.89
CA MET A 66 -8.07 -12.29 -6.46
C MET A 66 -7.90 -12.39 -4.94
N VAL A 67 -8.92 -12.89 -4.26
CA VAL A 67 -8.88 -13.19 -2.83
C VAL A 67 -8.98 -14.70 -2.64
N MET A 68 -8.00 -15.27 -1.94
CA MET A 68 -8.02 -16.67 -1.52
C MET A 68 -8.22 -16.73 -0.02
N VAL A 69 -9.23 -17.47 0.43
CA VAL A 69 -9.55 -17.66 1.85
C VAL A 69 -9.34 -19.12 2.21
N PHE A 70 -8.48 -19.35 3.20
CA PHE A 70 -8.18 -20.69 3.71
C PHE A 70 -8.79 -20.86 5.10
N ASP A 71 -9.54 -21.93 5.30
CA ASP A 71 -9.95 -22.37 6.63
C ASP A 71 -8.75 -23.05 7.31
N PRO A 72 -8.18 -22.48 8.38
CA PRO A 72 -6.94 -23.01 8.93
C PRO A 72 -7.15 -24.35 9.65
N VAL A 73 -8.33 -24.65 10.21
CA VAL A 73 -8.60 -25.98 10.79
C VAL A 73 -8.62 -27.02 9.68
N ARG A 74 -9.36 -26.75 8.60
CA ARG A 74 -9.51 -27.71 7.49
C ARG A 74 -8.22 -27.89 6.70
N THR A 75 -7.42 -26.84 6.57
CA THR A 75 -6.15 -26.88 5.82
C THR A 75 -5.03 -27.56 6.61
N SER A 76 -4.97 -27.35 7.93
CA SER A 76 -3.96 -28.00 8.80
C SER A 76 -4.33 -29.43 9.21
N GLY A 77 -5.62 -29.78 9.17
CA GLY A 77 -6.10 -31.05 9.72
C GLY A 77 -6.16 -31.05 11.26
N ALA A 78 -6.05 -29.88 11.90
CA ALA A 78 -6.19 -29.75 13.33
C ALA A 78 -7.60 -30.11 13.82
N SER A 79 -7.72 -30.49 15.10
CA SER A 79 -9.01 -30.77 15.73
C SER A 79 -9.87 -29.52 15.93
N SER A 80 -9.21 -28.36 16.06
CA SER A 80 -9.83 -27.07 16.36
C SER A 80 -8.85 -25.93 16.09
N MET A 81 -9.24 -24.69 16.40
CA MET A 81 -8.42 -23.49 16.21
C MET A 81 -7.27 -23.36 17.22
N GLU A 82 -7.49 -23.80 18.46
CA GLU A 82 -6.56 -23.67 19.57
C GLU A 82 -5.14 -24.19 19.26
N PRO A 83 -4.93 -25.41 18.73
CA PRO A 83 -3.58 -25.88 18.39
C PRO A 83 -2.92 -25.08 17.25
N VAL A 84 -3.70 -24.52 16.33
CA VAL A 84 -3.17 -23.66 15.25
C VAL A 84 -2.66 -22.34 15.83
N TYR A 85 -3.42 -21.74 16.75
CA TYR A 85 -3.03 -20.51 17.44
C TYR A 85 -1.83 -20.70 18.38
N ASP A 86 -1.75 -21.82 19.09
CA ASP A 86 -0.62 -22.15 19.96
C ASP A 86 0.70 -22.23 19.18
N GLU A 87 0.70 -22.97 18.06
CA GLU A 87 1.88 -23.07 17.20
C GLU A 87 2.26 -21.72 16.57
N LEU A 88 1.26 -20.96 16.09
CA LEU A 88 1.51 -19.63 15.54
C LEU A 88 2.11 -18.68 16.58
N SER A 89 1.59 -18.70 17.82
CA SER A 89 2.10 -17.87 18.92
C SER A 89 3.56 -18.19 19.24
N LYS A 90 3.92 -19.48 19.30
CA LYS A 90 5.30 -19.92 19.54
C LYS A 90 6.24 -19.52 18.41
N LEU A 91 5.79 -19.60 17.15
CA LEU A 91 6.57 -19.15 16.01
C LEU A 91 6.84 -17.64 16.06
N VAL A 92 5.81 -16.84 16.39
CA VAL A 92 5.95 -15.39 16.56
C VAL A 92 6.94 -15.08 17.67
N GLU A 93 6.80 -15.71 18.84
CA GLU A 93 7.73 -15.55 19.96
C GLU A 93 9.17 -15.90 19.56
N TYR A 94 9.36 -17.02 18.86
CA TYR A 94 10.69 -17.44 18.38
C TYR A 94 11.32 -16.42 17.43
N VAL A 95 10.57 -15.94 16.44
CA VAL A 95 11.07 -14.96 15.45
C VAL A 95 11.42 -13.64 16.15
N GLN A 96 10.55 -13.15 17.02
CA GLN A 96 10.76 -11.90 17.75
C GLN A 96 11.91 -11.97 18.76
N GLY A 97 12.17 -13.15 19.32
CA GLY A 97 13.32 -13.41 20.20
C GLY A 97 14.68 -13.42 19.50
N SER A 98 14.73 -13.19 18.19
CA SER A 98 16.00 -13.12 17.44
C SER A 98 16.83 -11.90 17.86
N PRO A 99 18.17 -12.03 17.98
CA PRO A 99 19.03 -10.90 18.35
C PRO A 99 18.85 -9.71 17.41
N HIS A 100 18.66 -8.53 17.99
CA HIS A 100 18.56 -7.28 17.24
C HIS A 100 19.93 -6.82 16.73
N ARG A 101 19.92 -5.93 15.73
CA ARG A 101 21.14 -5.53 15.03
C ARG A 101 22.10 -4.80 15.96
N THR A 102 21.57 -3.89 16.79
CA THR A 102 22.36 -3.11 17.76
C THR A 102 21.45 -2.56 18.85
N GLN A 103 21.59 -3.01 20.11
CA GLN A 103 20.85 -2.48 21.26
C GLN A 103 21.09 -0.98 21.54
N GLU A 104 22.05 -0.36 20.85
CA GLU A 104 22.42 1.05 20.99
C GLU A 104 21.72 1.98 19.97
N ASP A 105 21.01 1.42 18.98
CA ASP A 105 20.31 2.22 17.97
C ASP A 105 18.91 2.59 18.50
N PRO A 106 18.62 3.88 18.76
CA PRO A 106 17.31 4.31 19.28
C PRO A 106 16.16 4.08 18.29
N LEU A 107 16.46 3.71 17.04
CA LEU A 107 15.48 3.33 16.02
C LEU A 107 15.30 1.81 15.89
N ASP A 108 15.99 1.00 16.70
CA ASP A 108 15.83 -0.46 16.70
C ASP A 108 14.56 -0.86 17.47
N GLU A 109 13.45 -0.98 16.74
CA GLU A 109 12.16 -1.50 17.25
C GLU A 109 12.16 -3.03 17.42
N GLY A 110 13.32 -3.67 17.19
CA GLY A 110 13.47 -5.10 17.21
C GLY A 110 12.88 -5.81 15.99
N VAL A 111 12.78 -7.13 16.07
CA VAL A 111 12.20 -7.95 15.00
C VAL A 111 10.68 -7.89 15.10
N LEU A 112 10.04 -7.34 14.08
CA LEU A 112 8.59 -7.24 13.97
C LEU A 112 8.04 -8.33 13.03
N TYR A 113 6.88 -8.89 13.36
CA TYR A 113 6.15 -9.74 12.43
C TYR A 113 5.36 -8.91 11.41
N PRO A 114 5.05 -9.45 10.21
CA PRO A 114 4.26 -8.73 9.21
C PRO A 114 2.91 -8.26 9.76
N GLY A 115 2.66 -6.95 9.73
CA GLY A 115 1.44 -6.32 10.24
C GLY A 115 1.56 -5.70 11.63
N GLN A 116 2.55 -6.09 12.43
CA GLN A 116 2.74 -5.57 13.80
C GLN A 116 2.92 -4.05 13.82
N ARG A 117 3.77 -3.51 12.94
CA ARG A 117 4.00 -2.06 12.81
C ARG A 117 2.71 -1.30 12.53
N SER A 118 1.88 -1.83 11.62
CA SER A 118 0.59 -1.22 11.27
C SER A 118 -0.38 -1.26 12.44
N GLN A 119 -0.38 -2.34 13.22
CA GLN A 119 -1.16 -2.45 14.45
C GLN A 119 -0.72 -1.40 15.47
N CYS A 120 0.58 -1.31 15.78
CA CYS A 120 1.12 -0.28 16.69
C CYS A 120 0.75 1.14 16.23
N THR A 121 0.96 1.47 14.95
CA THR A 121 0.59 2.78 14.42
C THR A 121 -0.92 3.06 14.52
N PHE A 122 -1.77 2.04 14.36
CA PHE A 122 -3.21 2.19 14.52
C PHE A 122 -3.59 2.44 15.99
N ASP A 123 -2.98 1.71 16.91
CA ASP A 123 -3.22 1.84 18.35
C ASP A 123 -2.75 3.21 18.84
N ASP A 124 -1.53 3.65 18.48
CA ASP A 124 -0.98 4.97 18.80
C ASP A 124 -1.93 6.09 18.35
N ARG A 125 -2.39 6.03 17.09
CA ARG A 125 -3.35 7.02 16.55
C ARG A 125 -4.70 6.99 17.25
N SER A 126 -5.14 5.81 17.66
CA SER A 126 -6.42 5.64 18.37
C SER A 126 -6.33 6.20 19.79
N GLU A 127 -5.23 5.96 20.49
CA GLU A 127 -4.96 6.46 21.84
C GLU A 127 -4.73 7.98 21.85
N GLU A 128 -3.96 8.50 20.89
CA GLU A 128 -3.75 9.94 20.71
C GLU A 128 -5.01 10.67 20.22
N GLY A 129 -5.99 9.93 19.69
CA GLY A 129 -7.27 10.45 19.20
C GLY A 129 -7.17 11.13 17.85
N GLY A 130 -6.20 10.75 17.01
CA GLY A 130 -5.98 11.35 15.69
C GLY A 130 -4.72 10.85 14.98
N PHE A 131 -4.45 11.42 13.81
CA PHE A 131 -3.21 11.17 13.07
C PHE A 131 -2.70 12.47 12.46
N TYR A 132 -1.39 12.52 12.22
CA TYR A 132 -0.78 13.68 11.58
C TYR A 132 -1.17 13.79 10.10
N LEU A 133 -1.57 15.00 9.71
CA LEU A 133 -1.72 15.42 8.32
C LEU A 133 -0.88 16.67 8.10
N ASP A 134 -0.15 16.72 6.99
CA ASP A 134 0.56 17.94 6.62
C ASP A 134 -0.44 19.02 6.16
N MET A 135 -0.02 20.28 6.29
CA MET A 135 -0.88 21.43 5.96
C MET A 135 -1.30 21.49 4.49
N GLY A 136 -0.46 20.96 3.57
CA GLY A 136 -0.78 20.93 2.15
C GLY A 136 -1.93 19.97 1.86
N THR A 137 -1.82 18.74 2.36
CA THR A 137 -2.89 17.74 2.27
C THR A 137 -4.17 18.23 2.94
N TRP A 138 -4.06 18.87 4.12
CA TRP A 138 -5.22 19.42 4.82
C TRP A 138 -5.94 20.49 3.98
N SER A 139 -5.19 21.43 3.38
CA SER A 139 -5.76 22.45 2.49
C SER A 139 -6.46 21.82 1.28
N SER A 140 -5.84 20.83 0.63
CA SER A 140 -6.46 20.13 -0.51
C SER A 140 -7.75 19.40 -0.10
N LEU A 141 -7.82 18.82 1.10
CA LEU A 141 -9.04 18.21 1.61
C LEU A 141 -10.15 19.24 1.84
N GLN A 142 -9.81 20.43 2.37
CA GLN A 142 -10.78 21.52 2.56
C GLN A 142 -11.33 22.03 1.23
N GLU A 143 -10.46 22.19 0.21
CA GLU A 143 -10.85 22.61 -1.14
C GLU A 143 -11.83 21.61 -1.78
N VAL A 144 -11.47 20.33 -1.81
CA VAL A 144 -12.35 19.27 -2.34
C VAL A 144 -13.63 19.15 -1.52
N GLY A 145 -13.52 19.30 -0.19
CA GLY A 145 -14.67 19.31 0.70
C GLY A 145 -15.68 20.41 0.35
N ALA A 146 -15.21 21.62 0.06
CA ALA A 146 -16.06 22.73 -0.35
C ALA A 146 -16.78 22.45 -1.69
N GLU A 147 -16.09 21.83 -2.65
CA GLU A 147 -16.68 21.43 -3.95
C GLU A 147 -17.84 20.45 -3.80
N VAL A 148 -17.76 19.54 -2.82
CA VAL A 148 -18.80 18.54 -2.55
C VAL A 148 -19.79 18.94 -1.44
N GLY A 149 -19.73 20.18 -0.96
CA GLY A 149 -20.69 20.75 -0.01
C GLY A 149 -20.43 20.47 1.47
N VAL A 150 -19.22 20.04 1.84
CA VAL A 150 -18.79 19.95 3.24
C VAL A 150 -18.51 21.35 3.77
N SER A 151 -19.15 21.72 4.90
CA SER A 151 -19.00 23.06 5.46
C SER A 151 -17.64 23.26 6.13
N ALA A 152 -17.15 24.51 6.12
CA ALA A 152 -15.97 24.90 6.89
C ALA A 152 -16.13 24.60 8.39
N GLU A 153 -17.35 24.69 8.92
CA GLU A 153 -17.66 24.31 10.30
C GLU A 153 -17.43 22.81 10.55
N ALA A 154 -17.72 21.94 9.58
CA ALA A 154 -17.43 20.51 9.71
C ALA A 154 -15.93 20.23 9.80
N PHE A 155 -15.11 20.94 9.02
CA PHE A 155 -13.66 20.89 9.15
C PHE A 155 -13.16 21.50 10.47
N ALA A 156 -13.78 22.58 10.95
CA ALA A 156 -13.43 23.21 12.22
C ALA A 156 -13.76 22.35 13.45
N ARG A 157 -14.65 21.36 13.31
CA ARG A 157 -14.92 20.34 14.35
C ARG A 157 -13.87 19.24 14.40
N CYS A 158 -13.07 19.05 13.35
CA CYS A 158 -11.93 18.16 13.43
C CYS A 158 -10.93 18.76 14.44
N VAL A 159 -10.59 17.98 15.47
CA VAL A 159 -9.73 18.47 16.56
C VAL A 159 -8.33 18.71 16.03
N GLU A 160 -7.94 19.97 15.91
CA GLU A 160 -6.56 20.37 15.66
C GLU A 160 -5.79 20.21 16.99
N LYS A 161 -5.25 19.01 17.26
CA LYS A 161 -4.21 18.86 18.29
C LYS A 161 -2.89 19.31 17.66
N VAL A 162 -2.64 20.61 17.65
CA VAL A 162 -1.30 21.13 17.32
C VAL A 162 -0.41 21.00 18.56
N GLU A 163 0.22 19.84 18.76
CA GLU A 163 1.41 19.75 19.62
C GLU A 163 2.39 18.69 19.09
N ARG A 164 3.44 19.13 18.38
CA ARG A 164 4.82 19.21 18.91
C ARG A 164 5.77 19.88 17.92
#